data_AF-A0A813JYV2-F1
#
_entry.id   AF-A0A813JYV2-F1
#
_cell.length_a   1.000
_cell.length_b   1.000
_cell.length_c   1.000
_cell.angle_alpha   90.00
_cell.angle_beta   90.00
_cell.angle_gamma   90.00
#
_symmetry.space_group_name_H-M   'P 1'
#
loop_
_entity.id
_entity.type
_entity.pdbx_description
1 polymer ?
#
loop_
_entity_poly.entity_id
_entity_poly.type
_entity_poly.pdbx_seq_one_letter_code
_entity_poly.pdbx_strand_id
1 'polypeptide(L)'
;MSPVSPLSPVSPVSRVSPVSKSLSKSVPTRSPSWAERAQAPKPKPNLLGLKGPGVEAMAGAAPRLINGEAVRAFLLGRWAMSKTFDYRIGGGRGTMEGFATFTETPQRCDVLMYEERGAVQLEGLAKPVEAYRLYCFNTGRWPVEVYFVDDDAKTQRSVTKKHLPSILPELACHTSFFVPLPFGGVPSEQSGSSEACFNHLCIEDLYSGQLLVRSPDLFEWNWSVTGPHKDGGIICSYRRMAEATAPDSSGLTPPRL
;
A
#
# COMPACT_ATOMS: atom_id res chain seq x y z
N MET A 1 -1.68 -27.52 49.52
CA MET A 1 -2.97 -28.20 49.81
C MET A 1 -3.92 -27.16 50.38
N SER A 2 -4.86 -26.69 49.57
CA SER A 2 -5.99 -25.84 49.96
C SER A 2 -7.22 -26.36 49.22
N PRO A 3 -8.41 -26.42 49.85
CA PRO A 3 -9.54 -27.18 49.34
C PRO A 3 -10.33 -26.44 48.25
N VAL A 4 -11.05 -27.26 47.50
CA VAL A 4 -11.82 -27.01 46.28
C VAL A 4 -13.33 -26.89 46.61
N SER A 5 -14.05 -26.09 45.80
CA SER A 5 -15.52 -26.11 45.50
C SER A 5 -16.51 -25.46 46.49
N PRO A 6 -17.73 -25.03 46.05
CA PRO A 6 -18.48 -25.47 44.85
C PRO A 6 -19.13 -24.40 43.94
N LEU A 7 -19.68 -24.93 42.83
CA LEU A 7 -20.42 -24.33 41.71
C LEU A 7 -21.89 -23.96 42.02
N SER A 8 -22.35 -22.86 41.39
CA SER A 8 -23.67 -22.54 40.77
C SER A 8 -25.00 -22.63 41.55
N PRO A 9 -25.98 -21.75 41.25
CA PRO A 9 -26.98 -22.10 40.23
C PRO A 9 -27.35 -20.97 39.24
N VAL A 10 -28.06 -21.39 38.19
CA VAL A 10 -28.47 -20.69 36.97
C VAL A 10 -29.98 -20.31 37.01
N SER A 11 -30.34 -19.22 36.31
CA SER A 11 -31.67 -18.83 35.73
C SER A 11 -32.72 -18.13 36.63
N PRO A 12 -33.67 -17.31 36.08
CA PRO A 12 -34.18 -17.33 34.70
C PRO A 12 -34.34 -15.99 33.92
N VAL A 13 -34.55 -16.22 32.63
CA VAL A 13 -35.03 -15.37 31.52
C VAL A 13 -36.17 -14.41 31.89
N SER A 14 -36.15 -13.19 31.35
CA SER A 14 -37.37 -12.40 31.09
C SER A 14 -37.35 -11.79 29.69
N ARG A 15 -38.37 -12.17 28.92
CA ARG A 15 -38.70 -11.70 27.57
C ARG A 15 -39.28 -10.29 27.63
N VAL A 16 -38.87 -9.43 26.71
CA VAL A 16 -39.66 -8.28 26.27
C VAL A 16 -39.66 -8.28 24.73
N SER A 17 -40.84 -8.43 24.13
CA SER A 17 -41.07 -8.25 22.68
C SER A 17 -41.75 -6.89 22.44
N PRO A 18 -42.05 -6.46 21.19
CA PRO A 18 -41.37 -5.35 20.56
C PRO A 18 -42.27 -4.12 20.39
N VAL A 19 -41.68 -2.92 20.41
CA VAL A 19 -42.37 -1.70 19.97
C VAL A 19 -42.14 -1.51 18.48
N SER A 20 -43.22 -1.61 17.71
CA SER A 20 -43.29 -1.26 16.30
C SER A 20 -43.18 0.27 16.12
N LYS A 21 -42.25 0.73 15.30
CA LYS A 21 -42.35 2.05 14.65
C LYS A 21 -42.19 1.88 13.15
N SER A 22 -43.29 2.11 12.44
CA SER A 22 -43.34 2.23 10.99
C SER A 22 -42.61 3.51 10.56
N LEU A 23 -41.60 3.39 9.71
CA LEU A 23 -41.05 4.51 8.95
C LEU A 23 -41.16 4.18 7.47
N SER A 24 -41.89 5.04 6.79
CA SER A 24 -42.19 5.06 5.36
C SER A 24 -40.92 5.04 4.51
N LYS A 25 -40.90 4.17 3.50
CA LYS A 25 -39.86 4.08 2.48
C LYS A 25 -39.99 5.26 1.50
N SER A 26 -39.00 6.14 1.48
CA SER A 26 -38.71 7.01 0.34
C SER A 26 -37.60 6.35 -0.49
N VAL A 27 -37.90 6.04 -1.75
CA VAL A 27 -36.98 5.45 -2.74
C VAL A 27 -36.03 6.55 -3.26
N PRO A 28 -34.70 6.45 -3.12
CA PRO A 28 -33.79 7.29 -3.87
C PRO A 28 -33.62 6.73 -5.28
N THR A 29 -33.75 7.63 -6.24
CA THR A 29 -33.49 7.47 -7.67
C THR A 29 -32.10 6.88 -7.95
N ARG A 30 -32.03 5.98 -8.94
CA ARG A 30 -30.82 5.34 -9.48
C ARG A 30 -29.71 6.37 -9.75
N SER A 31 -28.58 6.24 -9.07
CA SER A 31 -27.31 6.77 -9.52
C SER A 31 -26.79 5.96 -10.72
N PRO A 32 -26.14 6.59 -11.73
CA PRO A 32 -25.71 5.89 -12.94
C PRO A 32 -24.59 4.87 -12.64
N SER A 33 -24.64 3.74 -13.35
CA SER A 33 -23.65 2.67 -13.26
C SER A 33 -22.32 3.10 -13.90
N TRP A 34 -21.22 2.51 -13.42
CA TRP A 34 -19.85 2.75 -13.90
C TRP A 34 -19.61 2.40 -15.39
N ALA A 35 -20.63 1.89 -16.10
CA ALA A 35 -20.52 1.49 -17.50
C ALA A 35 -20.47 2.66 -18.51
N GLU A 36 -20.75 3.91 -18.10
CA GLU A 36 -21.04 4.98 -19.07
C GLU A 36 -20.03 6.14 -19.16
N ARG A 37 -18.88 6.17 -18.46
CA ARG A 37 -18.03 7.40 -18.44
C ARG A 37 -16.51 7.27 -18.53
N ALA A 38 -15.97 6.32 -19.29
CA ALA A 38 -14.54 6.39 -19.62
C ALA A 38 -14.24 5.91 -21.06
N GLN A 39 -14.50 6.78 -22.04
CA GLN A 39 -13.76 6.76 -23.30
C GLN A 39 -12.60 7.75 -23.18
N ALA A 40 -11.52 7.33 -22.52
CA ALA A 40 -10.21 7.92 -22.70
C ALA A 40 -9.39 7.02 -23.65
N PRO A 41 -8.52 7.58 -24.51
CA PRO A 41 -7.81 6.79 -25.51
C PRO A 41 -6.94 5.72 -24.84
N LYS A 42 -7.13 4.47 -25.26
CA LYS A 42 -6.29 3.33 -24.88
C LYS A 42 -4.83 3.66 -25.25
N PRO A 43 -3.86 3.60 -24.32
CA PRO A 43 -2.47 3.53 -24.72
C PRO A 43 -2.30 2.24 -25.53
N LYS A 44 -1.87 2.36 -26.79
CA LYS A 44 -1.51 1.20 -27.60
C LYS A 44 -0.33 0.52 -26.90
N PRO A 45 -0.43 -0.77 -26.51
CA PRO A 45 0.76 -1.49 -26.11
C PRO A 45 1.63 -1.63 -27.36
N ASN A 46 2.75 -0.90 -27.41
CA ASN A 46 3.77 -1.12 -28.42
C ASN A 46 4.51 -2.39 -28.02
N LEU A 47 3.89 -3.53 -28.32
CA LEU A 47 4.40 -4.88 -28.10
C LEU A 47 5.17 -5.30 -29.35
N LEU A 48 6.30 -4.63 -29.61
CA LEU A 48 7.26 -4.99 -30.64
C LEU A 48 8.67 -4.73 -30.11
N GLY A 49 9.31 -5.84 -29.69
CA GLY A 49 10.74 -6.08 -29.77
C GLY A 49 11.69 -4.94 -29.41
N LEU A 50 11.89 -4.70 -28.12
CA LEU A 50 13.17 -4.18 -27.63
C LEU A 50 13.76 -5.21 -26.66
N LYS A 51 14.53 -6.16 -27.20
CA LYS A 51 15.72 -6.66 -26.51
C LYS A 51 16.69 -5.47 -26.45
N GLY A 52 16.45 -4.54 -25.53
CA GLY A 52 17.46 -3.57 -25.13
C GLY A 52 18.64 -4.31 -24.49
N PRO A 53 19.86 -3.75 -24.54
CA PRO A 53 20.99 -4.35 -23.83
C PRO A 53 20.59 -4.48 -22.36
N GLY A 54 20.77 -5.69 -21.82
CA GLY A 54 20.58 -5.94 -20.40
C GLY A 54 21.44 -4.95 -19.64
N VAL A 55 20.81 -3.98 -19.00
CA VAL A 55 21.47 -3.19 -17.97
C VAL A 55 21.65 -4.19 -16.83
N GLU A 56 22.83 -4.82 -16.79
CA GLU A 56 23.24 -5.56 -15.60
C GLU A 56 23.10 -4.61 -14.43
N ALA A 57 22.12 -4.89 -13.56
CA ALA A 57 21.98 -4.19 -12.31
C ALA A 57 23.32 -4.32 -11.58
N MET A 58 24.04 -3.21 -11.44
CA MET A 58 25.26 -3.15 -10.67
C MET A 58 24.96 -3.72 -9.29
N ALA A 59 25.53 -4.88 -8.97
CA ALA A 59 25.31 -5.60 -7.72
C ALA A 59 25.95 -4.82 -6.56
N GLY A 60 25.35 -3.71 -6.18
CA GLY A 60 25.68 -2.98 -4.96
C GLY A 60 25.20 -3.77 -3.75
N ALA A 61 25.96 -3.72 -2.66
CA ALA A 61 25.51 -4.24 -1.38
C ALA A 61 24.19 -3.57 -0.96
N ALA A 62 23.27 -4.35 -0.38
CA ALA A 62 22.01 -3.81 0.12
C ALA A 62 22.27 -2.69 1.15
N PRO A 63 21.58 -1.54 1.04
CA PRO A 63 21.78 -0.45 1.98
C PRO A 63 21.29 -0.85 3.37
N ARG A 64 21.98 -0.35 4.40
CA ARG A 64 21.59 -0.48 5.80
C ARG A 64 20.64 0.65 6.19
N LEU A 65 19.40 0.32 6.52
CA LEU A 65 18.35 1.25 6.91
C LEU A 65 18.30 1.33 8.44
N ILE A 66 19.09 2.23 9.01
CA ILE A 66 19.31 2.33 10.47
C ILE A 66 18.55 3.47 11.15
N ASN A 67 17.93 4.35 10.36
CA ASN A 67 17.12 5.47 10.83
C ASN A 67 16.14 5.90 9.74
N GLY A 68 15.25 6.84 10.07
CA GLY A 68 14.22 7.31 9.13
C GLY A 68 14.78 8.03 7.91
N GLU A 69 15.88 8.78 8.05
CA GLU A 69 16.54 9.44 6.92
C GLU A 69 17.09 8.43 5.90
N ALA A 70 17.70 7.33 6.35
CA ALA A 70 18.17 6.26 5.50
C ALA A 70 17.01 5.58 4.75
N VAL A 71 15.88 5.34 5.44
CA VAL A 71 14.66 4.82 4.80
C VAL A 71 14.12 5.80 3.76
N ARG A 72 14.06 7.10 4.09
CA ARG A 72 13.61 8.16 3.19
C ARG A 72 14.45 8.18 1.91
N ALA A 73 15.78 8.28 2.07
CA ALA A 73 16.72 8.33 0.96
C ALA A 73 16.64 7.07 0.09
N PHE A 74 16.44 5.90 0.70
CA PHE A 74 16.26 4.65 -0.03
C PHE A 74 14.95 4.65 -0.84
N LEU A 75 13.80 4.97 -0.23
CA LEU A 75 12.50 4.80 -0.90
C LEU A 75 12.22 5.87 -1.95
N LEU A 76 12.76 7.08 -1.81
CA LEU A 76 12.46 8.21 -2.69
C LEU A 76 12.63 7.86 -4.18
N GLY A 77 11.68 8.31 -4.99
CA GLY A 77 11.69 8.12 -6.44
C GLY A 77 10.65 7.12 -6.95
N ARG A 78 10.85 6.64 -8.18
CA ARG A 78 9.89 5.78 -8.89
C ARG A 78 10.38 4.35 -9.02
N TRP A 79 9.46 3.41 -8.88
CA TRP A 79 9.72 1.98 -8.85
C TRP A 79 8.76 1.28 -9.81
N ALA A 80 9.32 0.42 -10.68
CA ALA A 80 8.54 -0.59 -11.37
C ALA A 80 8.14 -1.64 -10.34
N MET A 81 6.91 -2.13 -10.43
CA MET A 81 6.33 -2.99 -9.40
C MET A 81 5.61 -4.16 -10.06
N SER A 82 5.89 -5.36 -9.53
CA SER A 82 5.07 -6.55 -9.74
C SER A 82 4.51 -7.03 -8.40
N LYS A 83 3.29 -7.58 -8.43
CA LYS A 83 2.61 -8.12 -7.26
C LYS A 83 1.86 -9.38 -7.63
N THR A 84 2.00 -10.41 -6.82
CA THR A 84 1.18 -11.60 -6.86
C THR A 84 0.40 -11.71 -5.57
N PHE A 85 -0.82 -12.20 -5.65
CA PHE A 85 -1.62 -12.45 -4.46
C PHE A 85 -2.43 -13.72 -4.66
N ASP A 86 -2.48 -14.52 -3.60
CA ASP A 86 -3.15 -15.81 -3.58
C ASP A 86 -3.88 -15.93 -2.25
N TYR A 87 -5.18 -15.70 -2.31
CA TYR A 87 -6.05 -15.80 -1.15
C TYR A 87 -6.90 -17.07 -1.21
N ARG A 88 -6.86 -17.81 -0.10
CA ARG A 88 -7.73 -18.95 0.20
C ARG A 88 -9.13 -18.47 0.60
N ILE A 89 -9.21 -17.37 1.36
CA ILE A 89 -10.45 -16.74 1.81
C ILE A 89 -10.37 -15.24 1.49
N GLY A 90 -11.43 -14.69 0.88
CA GLY A 90 -11.46 -13.31 0.40
C GLY A 90 -10.44 -13.06 -0.73
N GLY A 91 -10.32 -11.84 -1.23
CA GLY A 91 -9.17 -11.37 -2.05
C GLY A 91 -8.97 -11.93 -3.48
N GLY A 92 -9.26 -13.22 -3.72
CA GLY A 92 -9.01 -13.92 -4.98
C GLY A 92 -7.55 -14.25 -5.24
N ARG A 93 -7.26 -14.79 -6.43
CA ARG A 93 -5.89 -15.00 -6.93
C ARG A 93 -5.63 -14.15 -8.16
N GLY A 94 -4.43 -13.60 -8.28
CA GLY A 94 -4.06 -12.83 -9.45
C GLY A 94 -2.66 -12.23 -9.40
N THR A 95 -2.38 -11.41 -10.40
CA THR A 95 -1.15 -10.65 -10.52
C THR A 95 -1.46 -9.18 -10.81
N MET A 96 -0.50 -8.32 -10.55
CA MET A 96 -0.55 -6.90 -10.85
C MET A 96 0.82 -6.44 -11.32
N GLU A 97 0.82 -5.65 -12.40
CA GLU A 97 2.00 -4.96 -12.90
C GLU A 97 1.72 -3.46 -12.90
N GLY A 98 2.71 -2.67 -12.52
CA GLY A 98 2.52 -1.23 -12.35
C GLY A 98 3.76 -0.48 -11.90
N PHE A 99 3.52 0.64 -11.23
CA PHE A 99 4.57 1.44 -10.63
C PHE A 99 4.14 1.98 -9.27
N ALA A 100 5.14 2.19 -8.42
CA ALA A 100 5.01 2.94 -7.19
C ALA A 100 5.89 4.20 -7.26
N THR A 101 5.40 5.30 -6.69
CA THR A 101 6.18 6.54 -6.57
C THR A 101 6.19 6.96 -5.11
N PHE A 102 7.38 7.19 -4.57
CA PHE A 102 7.58 7.85 -3.30
C PHE A 102 8.02 9.28 -3.57
N THR A 103 7.24 10.24 -3.08
CA THR A 103 7.50 11.68 -3.25
C THR A 103 7.49 12.38 -1.91
N GLU A 104 8.34 13.37 -1.75
CA GLU A 104 8.28 14.23 -0.57
C GLU A 104 7.02 15.09 -0.58
N THR A 105 6.49 15.34 0.60
CA THR A 105 5.38 16.28 0.73
C THR A 105 5.93 17.70 0.81
N PRO A 106 5.35 18.68 0.09
CA PRO A 106 5.74 20.08 0.25
C PRO A 106 5.56 20.61 1.68
N GLN A 107 4.66 19.99 2.46
CA GLN A 107 4.34 20.40 3.83
C GLN A 107 5.36 19.89 4.86
N ARG A 108 5.97 18.72 4.60
CA ARG A 108 6.84 17.97 5.52
C ARG A 108 7.88 17.20 4.70
N CYS A 109 9.15 17.60 4.75
CA CYS A 109 10.24 16.93 4.01
C CYS A 109 10.64 15.56 4.59
N ASP A 110 10.25 15.28 5.83
CA ASP A 110 10.45 14.01 6.53
C ASP A 110 9.22 13.08 6.42
N VAL A 111 8.32 13.38 5.47
CA VAL A 111 7.17 12.55 5.11
C VAL A 111 7.22 12.24 3.61
N LEU A 112 7.08 10.96 3.27
CA LEU A 112 6.92 10.51 1.89
C LEU A 112 5.47 10.12 1.60
N MET A 113 4.89 10.70 0.55
CA MET A 113 3.68 10.16 -0.08
C MET A 113 4.05 9.00 -0.99
N TYR A 114 3.38 7.89 -0.78
CA TYR A 114 3.42 6.71 -1.63
C TYR A 114 2.18 6.65 -2.50
N GLU A 115 2.39 6.48 -3.80
CA GLU A 115 1.33 6.22 -4.77
C GLU A 115 1.64 4.99 -5.59
N GLU A 116 0.77 3.99 -5.50
CA GLU A 116 0.79 2.76 -6.30
C GLU A 116 -0.28 2.84 -7.38
N ARG A 117 0.06 2.45 -8.60
CA ARG A 117 -0.91 2.24 -9.69
C ARG A 117 -0.49 1.08 -10.58
N GLY A 118 -1.46 0.31 -11.06
CA GLY A 118 -1.19 -0.79 -11.98
C GLY A 118 -2.43 -1.49 -12.48
N ALA A 119 -2.24 -2.45 -13.38
CA ALA A 119 -3.29 -3.30 -13.92
C ALA A 119 -3.26 -4.65 -13.20
N VAL A 120 -4.40 -5.04 -12.63
CA VAL A 120 -4.59 -6.30 -11.91
C VAL A 120 -5.28 -7.30 -12.82
N GLN A 121 -4.65 -8.45 -13.05
CA GLN A 121 -5.26 -9.61 -13.67
C GLN A 121 -5.72 -10.58 -12.58
N LEU A 122 -7.04 -10.64 -12.35
CA LEU A 122 -7.66 -11.60 -11.45
C LEU A 122 -8.03 -12.89 -12.20
N GLU A 123 -7.92 -14.03 -11.53
CA GLU A 123 -8.50 -15.28 -12.02
C GLU A 123 -10.01 -15.11 -12.23
N GLY A 124 -10.51 -15.60 -13.36
CA GLY A 124 -11.92 -15.50 -13.74
C GLY A 124 -12.35 -14.17 -14.38
N LEU A 125 -11.51 -13.13 -14.38
CA LEU A 125 -11.79 -11.89 -15.11
C LEU A 125 -11.16 -11.92 -16.52
N ALA A 126 -11.98 -11.64 -17.54
CA ALA A 126 -11.54 -11.64 -18.93
C ALA A 126 -10.57 -10.50 -19.28
N LYS A 127 -10.52 -9.43 -18.48
CA LYS A 127 -9.68 -8.26 -18.71
C LYS A 127 -9.07 -7.79 -17.39
N PRO A 128 -7.83 -7.26 -17.43
CA PRO A 128 -7.26 -6.58 -16.28
C PRO A 128 -8.11 -5.39 -15.84
N VAL A 129 -8.09 -5.10 -14.54
CA VAL A 129 -8.73 -3.94 -13.93
C VAL A 129 -7.67 -3.00 -13.37
N GLU A 130 -7.89 -1.69 -13.45
CA GLU A 130 -6.97 -0.75 -12.81
C GLU A 130 -7.12 -0.80 -11.29
N ALA A 131 -6.00 -0.79 -10.58
CA ALA A 131 -5.92 -0.66 -9.14
C ALA A 131 -4.95 0.44 -8.75
N TYR A 132 -5.22 1.07 -7.61
CA TYR A 132 -4.38 2.11 -7.03
C TYR A 132 -4.39 2.03 -5.51
N ARG A 133 -3.35 2.58 -4.88
CA ARG A 133 -3.23 2.66 -3.42
C ARG A 133 -2.37 3.86 -3.02
N LEU A 134 -2.75 4.49 -1.90
CA LEU A 134 -2.05 5.63 -1.34
C LEU A 134 -1.64 5.34 0.11
N TYR A 135 -0.40 5.66 0.44
CA TYR A 135 0.14 5.61 1.80
C TYR A 135 0.95 6.86 2.10
N CYS A 136 1.22 7.07 3.39
CA CYS A 136 2.11 8.10 3.88
C CYS A 136 3.14 7.46 4.82
N PHE A 137 4.42 7.75 4.63
CA PHE A 137 5.54 7.24 5.44
C PHE A 137 6.14 8.42 6.22
N ASN A 138 5.96 8.44 7.53
CA ASN A 138 6.54 9.43 8.43
C ASN A 138 7.95 8.98 8.83
N THR A 139 8.93 9.46 8.08
CA THR A 139 10.36 9.17 8.26
C THR A 139 11.02 10.08 9.31
N GLY A 140 10.31 11.08 9.84
CA GLY A 140 10.72 11.84 11.01
C GLY A 140 10.57 11.08 12.33
N ARG A 141 10.01 9.86 12.30
CA ARG A 141 9.87 8.94 13.43
C ARG A 141 10.72 7.70 13.23
N TRP A 142 11.15 7.10 14.35
CA TRP A 142 11.82 5.81 14.35
C TRP A 142 11.22 4.88 15.41
N PRO A 143 10.72 3.69 15.04
CA PRO A 143 10.58 3.15 13.68
C PRO A 143 9.77 4.05 12.74
N VAL A 144 9.98 3.93 11.41
CA VAL A 144 9.20 4.69 10.43
C VAL A 144 7.73 4.30 10.57
N GLU A 145 6.83 5.28 10.68
CA GLU A 145 5.40 5.03 10.77
C GLU A 145 4.76 5.12 9.40
N VAL A 146 3.90 4.16 9.06
CA VAL A 146 3.14 4.12 7.81
C VAL A 146 1.67 4.36 8.12
N TYR A 147 1.02 5.16 7.29
CA TYR A 147 -0.37 5.59 7.43
C TYR A 147 -1.14 5.25 6.16
N PHE A 148 -2.39 4.80 6.32
CA PHE A 148 -3.37 4.83 5.23
C PHE A 148 -3.69 6.27 4.86
N VAL A 149 -3.83 6.53 3.57
CA VAL A 149 -4.36 7.79 3.05
C VAL A 149 -5.76 7.49 2.54
N ASP A 150 -6.77 7.86 3.33
CA ASP A 150 -8.17 7.55 3.02
C ASP A 150 -8.75 8.53 1.99
N ASP A 151 -8.36 9.80 2.09
CA ASP A 151 -8.93 10.90 1.30
C ASP A 151 -7.80 11.66 0.59
N ASP A 152 -7.77 11.65 -0.74
CA ASP A 152 -7.03 12.68 -1.50
C ASP A 152 -7.98 13.87 -1.73
N ALA A 153 -7.66 15.02 -1.14
CA ALA A 153 -8.41 16.26 -1.32
C ALA A 153 -8.59 16.65 -2.80
N LYS A 154 -7.69 16.21 -3.69
CA LYS A 154 -7.77 16.49 -5.14
C LYS A 154 -8.84 15.68 -5.86
N THR A 155 -9.16 14.48 -5.36
CA THR A 155 -10.09 13.57 -6.05
C THR A 155 -11.51 13.63 -5.49
N GLN A 156 -11.69 14.20 -4.29
CA GLN A 156 -12.96 14.19 -3.53
C GLN A 156 -13.56 12.78 -3.38
N ARG A 157 -12.78 11.70 -3.58
CA ARG A 157 -13.30 10.34 -3.74
C ARG A 157 -13.50 9.55 -2.45
N SER A 158 -13.28 10.15 -1.29
CA SER A 158 -13.64 9.52 -0.04
C SER A 158 -14.13 10.56 0.98
N VAL A 159 -15.24 10.18 1.61
CA VAL A 159 -16.04 10.98 2.55
C VAL A 159 -16.29 10.17 3.83
N THR A 160 -15.77 8.93 3.91
CA THR A 160 -16.16 7.96 4.92
C THR A 160 -15.54 8.24 6.30
N LYS A 161 -14.42 8.96 6.37
CA LYS A 161 -13.70 9.22 7.62
C LYS A 161 -13.44 10.69 7.96
N LYS A 162 -14.02 11.65 7.23
CA LYS A 162 -13.85 13.09 7.49
C LYS A 162 -14.19 13.55 8.93
N HIS A 163 -14.93 12.74 9.67
CA HIS A 163 -15.30 13.02 11.06
C HIS A 163 -14.23 12.63 12.07
N LEU A 164 -13.18 11.91 11.67
CA LEU A 164 -12.05 11.56 12.52
C LEU A 164 -10.91 12.58 12.33
N PRO A 165 -10.16 12.91 13.39
CA PRO A 165 -8.98 13.76 13.25
C PRO A 165 -7.88 13.02 12.47
N SER A 166 -7.28 13.69 11.49
CA SER A 166 -6.07 13.20 10.82
C SER A 166 -4.92 13.17 11.81
N ILE A 167 -4.14 12.07 11.83
CA ILE A 167 -2.98 11.94 12.72
C ILE A 167 -1.85 12.89 12.29
N LEU A 168 -1.75 13.16 10.99
CA LEU A 168 -0.87 14.17 10.41
C LEU A 168 -1.75 15.31 9.84
N PRO A 169 -2.25 16.22 10.69
CA PRO A 169 -3.20 17.26 10.28
C PRO A 169 -2.57 18.30 9.34
N GLU A 170 -1.25 18.36 9.26
CA GLU A 170 -0.55 19.26 8.34
C GLU A 170 -0.62 18.77 6.88
N LEU A 171 -0.93 17.49 6.67
CA LEU A 171 -1.10 16.94 5.33
C LEU A 171 -2.50 17.28 4.81
N ALA A 172 -2.58 17.58 3.51
CA ALA A 172 -3.85 17.83 2.82
C ALA A 172 -4.66 16.54 2.56
N CYS A 173 -4.51 15.51 3.40
CA CYS A 173 -5.17 14.22 3.31
C CYS A 173 -5.51 13.67 4.69
N HIS A 174 -6.55 12.83 4.76
CA HIS A 174 -6.86 12.12 6.00
C HIS A 174 -5.93 10.92 6.16
N THR A 175 -5.25 10.85 7.29
CA THR A 175 -4.33 9.76 7.63
C THR A 175 -4.81 8.95 8.83
N SER A 176 -4.77 7.63 8.71
CA SER A 176 -4.97 6.72 9.85
C SER A 176 -3.79 5.77 9.97
N PHE A 177 -3.30 5.58 11.20
CA PHE A 177 -2.13 4.75 11.47
C PHE A 177 -2.32 3.34 10.92
N PHE A 178 -1.29 2.84 10.25
CA PHE A 178 -1.30 1.49 9.73
C PHE A 178 -0.31 0.62 10.51
N VAL A 179 1.00 0.84 10.30
CA VAL A 179 2.06 -0.01 10.84
C VAL A 179 3.35 0.76 11.07
N PRO A 180 4.18 0.37 12.06
CA PRO A 180 5.57 0.77 12.10
C PRO A 180 6.42 -0.14 11.19
N LEU A 181 7.57 0.37 10.71
CA LEU A 181 8.61 -0.39 10.01
C LEU A 181 9.88 -0.47 10.88
N PRO A 182 9.96 -1.45 11.79
CA PRO A 182 11.10 -1.61 12.69
C PRO A 182 12.27 -2.28 11.94
N PHE A 183 13.02 -1.48 11.19
CA PHE A 183 14.30 -1.93 10.65
C PHE A 183 15.32 -2.10 11.77
N GLY A 184 16.20 -3.10 11.63
CA GLY A 184 17.26 -3.37 12.61
C GLY A 184 16.85 -4.30 13.75
N GLY A 185 15.85 -5.17 13.53
CA GLY A 185 15.68 -6.38 14.35
C GLY A 185 16.97 -7.21 14.39
N VAL A 186 17.10 -8.09 15.39
CA VAL A 186 18.33 -8.85 15.71
C VAL A 186 19.08 -9.24 14.43
N PRO A 187 20.25 -8.64 14.15
CA PRO A 187 20.98 -8.95 12.94
C PRO A 187 21.27 -10.45 12.96
N SER A 188 20.75 -11.22 11.99
CA SER A 188 21.46 -12.44 11.66
C SER A 188 22.82 -11.96 11.15
N GLU A 189 23.91 -12.41 11.76
CA GLU A 189 25.29 -11.96 11.46
C GLU A 189 25.68 -12.15 9.97
N GLN A 190 24.81 -12.76 9.16
CA GLN A 190 25.01 -13.10 7.76
C GLN A 190 24.15 -12.27 6.78
N SER A 191 23.16 -11.50 7.24
CA SER A 191 22.32 -10.71 6.32
C SER A 191 22.79 -9.26 6.24
N GLY A 192 23.51 -8.95 5.17
CA GLY A 192 23.74 -7.56 4.75
C GLY A 192 22.47 -6.82 4.30
N SER A 193 21.28 -7.46 4.36
CA SER A 193 20.00 -6.89 3.98
C SER A 193 19.29 -6.18 5.13
N SER A 194 18.70 -5.03 4.85
CA SER A 194 17.78 -4.37 5.78
C SER A 194 16.40 -5.01 5.70
N GLU A 195 15.85 -5.39 6.84
CA GLU A 195 14.54 -6.03 6.94
C GLU A 195 13.70 -5.36 8.03
N ALA A 196 12.39 -5.22 7.78
CA ALA A 196 11.40 -4.84 8.77
C ALA A 196 10.24 -5.85 8.78
N CYS A 197 9.92 -6.38 9.95
CA CYS A 197 8.78 -7.27 10.19
C CYS A 197 7.78 -6.61 11.14
N PHE A 198 6.48 -6.73 10.84
CA PHE A 198 5.44 -6.10 11.66
C PHE A 198 4.11 -6.87 11.56
N ASN A 199 3.23 -6.61 12.52
CA ASN A 199 1.88 -7.17 12.57
C ASN A 199 0.85 -6.04 12.70
N HIS A 200 -0.33 -6.24 12.11
CA HIS A 200 -1.47 -5.34 12.18
C HIS A 200 -2.75 -6.14 12.28
N LEU A 201 -3.52 -5.91 13.34
CA LEU A 201 -4.86 -6.49 13.47
C LEU A 201 -5.86 -5.57 12.77
N CYS A 202 -6.50 -6.06 11.71
CA CYS A 202 -7.56 -5.36 11.00
C CYS A 202 -8.88 -6.06 11.28
N ILE A 203 -9.65 -5.52 12.22
CA ILE A 203 -10.88 -6.16 12.73
C ILE A 203 -10.54 -7.53 13.35
N GLU A 204 -10.83 -8.62 12.66
CA GLU A 204 -10.58 -10.00 13.10
C GLU A 204 -9.47 -10.71 12.29
N ASP A 205 -8.92 -10.04 11.28
CA ASP A 205 -7.84 -10.57 10.44
C ASP A 205 -6.48 -10.08 10.95
N LEU A 206 -5.54 -11.00 11.14
CA LEU A 206 -4.14 -10.67 11.43
C LEU A 206 -3.36 -10.53 10.12
N TYR A 207 -2.82 -9.34 9.88
CA TYR A 207 -1.91 -9.06 8.79
C TYR A 207 -0.47 -9.05 9.33
N SER A 208 0.39 -9.86 8.73
CA SER A 208 1.83 -9.87 8.99
C SER A 208 2.56 -9.40 7.74
N GLY A 209 3.42 -8.40 7.89
CA GLY A 209 4.18 -7.82 6.79
C GLY A 209 5.68 -7.97 6.99
N GLN A 210 6.40 -8.13 5.89
CA GLN A 210 7.85 -8.18 5.82
C GLN A 210 8.33 -7.33 4.65
N LEU A 211 9.17 -6.33 4.93
CA LEU A 211 9.84 -5.53 3.90
C LEU A 211 11.32 -5.90 3.90
N LEU A 212 11.83 -6.38 2.77
CA LEU A 212 13.24 -6.78 2.61
C LEU A 212 13.93 -5.94 1.55
N VAL A 213 15.05 -5.31 1.91
CA VAL A 213 15.92 -4.61 0.97
C VAL A 213 16.94 -5.60 0.42
N ARG A 214 16.89 -5.86 -0.88
CA ARG A 214 17.75 -6.83 -1.57
C ARG A 214 19.00 -6.17 -2.16
N SER A 215 18.86 -4.96 -2.67
CA SER A 215 19.94 -4.15 -3.27
C SER A 215 19.55 -2.66 -3.24
N PRO A 216 20.41 -1.72 -3.68
CA PRO A 216 20.06 -0.30 -3.77
C PRO A 216 18.85 0.01 -4.69
N ASP A 217 18.57 -0.90 -5.63
CA ASP A 217 17.53 -0.78 -6.65
C ASP A 217 16.41 -1.84 -6.54
N LEU A 218 16.41 -2.67 -5.49
CA LEU A 218 15.41 -3.73 -5.30
C LEU A 218 15.01 -3.89 -3.84
N PHE A 219 13.70 -3.83 -3.58
CA PHE A 219 13.13 -4.32 -2.34
C PHE A 219 11.86 -5.13 -2.59
N GLU A 220 11.51 -5.95 -1.61
CA GLU A 220 10.31 -6.77 -1.60
C GLU A 220 9.43 -6.36 -0.42
N TRP A 221 8.11 -6.46 -0.59
CA TRP A 221 7.14 -6.23 0.47
C TRP A 221 6.08 -7.34 0.47
N ASN A 222 6.27 -8.28 1.38
CA ASN A 222 5.49 -9.50 1.48
C ASN A 222 4.47 -9.36 2.60
N TRP A 223 3.30 -9.95 2.39
CA TRP A 223 2.21 -9.97 3.35
C TRP A 223 1.68 -11.38 3.49
N SER A 224 1.37 -11.76 4.71
CA SER A 224 0.51 -12.89 5.04
C SER A 224 -0.69 -12.37 5.80
N VAL A 225 -1.87 -12.91 5.50
CA VAL A 225 -3.11 -12.58 6.20
C VAL A 225 -3.73 -13.87 6.68
N THR A 226 -4.14 -13.90 7.94
CA THR A 226 -4.84 -15.04 8.54
C THR A 226 -6.02 -14.52 9.35
N GLY A 227 -7.22 -14.97 9.02
CA GLY A 227 -8.44 -14.54 9.69
C GLY A 227 -9.70 -15.08 9.03
N PRO A 228 -10.88 -14.82 9.64
CA PRO A 228 -12.16 -15.31 9.14
C PRO A 228 -12.62 -14.59 7.88
N HIS A 229 -12.15 -13.37 7.60
CA HIS A 229 -12.55 -12.62 6.41
C HIS A 229 -11.53 -12.71 5.29
N LYS A 230 -10.24 -12.82 5.64
CA LYS A 230 -9.17 -13.04 4.67
C LYS A 230 -8.14 -14.03 5.18
N ASP A 231 -7.73 -14.89 4.26
CA ASP A 231 -6.65 -15.84 4.47
C ASP A 231 -5.86 -15.96 3.17
N GLY A 232 -4.57 -15.62 3.17
CA GLY A 232 -3.76 -15.65 1.97
C GLY A 232 -2.43 -14.92 2.09
N GLY A 233 -1.77 -14.75 0.95
CA GLY A 233 -0.51 -14.03 0.86
C GLY A 233 -0.45 -13.03 -0.29
N ILE A 234 0.42 -12.04 -0.15
CA ILE A 234 0.82 -11.12 -1.22
C ILE A 234 2.35 -11.09 -1.26
N ILE A 235 2.93 -11.19 -2.45
CA ILE A 235 4.35 -10.94 -2.70
C ILE A 235 4.44 -9.74 -3.61
N CYS A 236 5.20 -8.71 -3.22
CA CYS A 236 5.44 -7.53 -4.05
C CYS A 236 6.94 -7.35 -4.26
N SER A 237 7.35 -7.08 -5.50
CA SER A 237 8.72 -6.73 -5.85
C SER A 237 8.74 -5.32 -6.44
N TYR A 238 9.70 -4.50 -6.00
CA TYR A 238 9.87 -3.13 -6.43
C TYR A 238 11.29 -2.95 -6.96
N ARG A 239 11.40 -2.61 -8.24
CA ARG A 239 12.68 -2.29 -8.88
C ARG A 239 12.75 -0.80 -9.20
N ARG A 240 13.81 -0.13 -8.78
CA ARG A 240 14.01 1.30 -9.05
C ARG A 240 14.02 1.52 -10.57
N MET A 241 13.24 2.49 -11.03
CA MET A 241 13.30 2.94 -12.41
C MET A 241 14.47 3.90 -12.57
N ALA A 242 15.22 3.78 -13.66
CA ALA A 242 16.17 4.82 -14.02
C ALA A 242 15.42 6.15 -14.12
N GLU A 243 15.97 7.22 -13.53
CA GLU A 243 15.51 8.55 -13.87
C GLU A 243 15.68 8.70 -15.38
N ALA A 244 14.61 9.11 -16.06
CA ALA A 244 14.72 9.45 -17.46
C ALA A 244 15.75 10.58 -17.53
N THR A 245 16.95 10.27 -18.03
CA THR A 245 17.95 11.29 -18.30
C THR A 245 17.27 12.32 -19.19
N ALA A 246 17.09 13.53 -18.67
CA ALA A 246 16.51 14.61 -19.46
C ALA A 246 17.31 14.68 -20.77
N PRO A 247 16.65 14.79 -21.95
CA PRO A 247 17.37 14.92 -23.20
C PRO A 247 18.31 16.11 -23.06
N ASP A 248 19.59 15.85 -23.26
CA ASP A 248 20.67 16.82 -23.16
C ASP A 248 20.30 18.04 -24.01
N SER A 249 20.05 19.17 -23.36
CA SER A 249 19.67 20.42 -24.00
C SER A 249 20.87 21.15 -24.64
N SER A 250 22.03 20.50 -24.71
CA SER A 250 23.22 20.98 -25.39
C SER A 250 23.15 20.80 -26.92
N GLY A 251 22.31 21.60 -27.58
CA GLY A 251 22.24 21.59 -29.05
C GLY A 251 21.83 22.89 -29.74
N LEU A 252 21.36 23.91 -29.03
CA LEU A 252 21.02 25.20 -29.64
C LEU A 252 22.21 26.15 -29.52
N THR A 253 23.12 26.03 -30.48
CA THR A 253 24.06 27.11 -30.80
C THR A 253 23.24 28.26 -31.38
N PRO A 254 23.18 29.46 -30.77
CA PRO A 254 22.47 30.58 -31.39
C PRO A 254 23.21 31.00 -32.68
N PRO A 255 22.48 31.40 -33.74
CA PRO A 255 23.11 31.93 -34.94
C PRO A 255 23.90 33.20 -34.58
N ARG A 256 25.16 33.27 -35.03
CA ARG A 256 25.93 34.51 -34.99
C ARG A 256 25.28 35.51 -35.94
N LEU A 257 24.92 36.68 -35.41
CA LEU A 257 24.58 37.88 -36.18
C LEU A 257 25.82 38.47 -36.84
#